data_AF-X6JG54-F1
#
_entry.id   AF-X6JG54-F1
#
_cell.length_a   1.000
_cell.length_b   1.000
_cell.length_c   1.000
_cell.angle_alpha   90.00
_cell.angle_beta   90.00
_cell.angle_gamma   90.00
#
_symmetry.space_group_name_H-M   'P 1'
#
loop_
_entity.id
_entity.type
_entity.pdbx_description
1 polymer ?
#
loop_
_entity_poly.entity_id
_entity_poly.type
_entity_poly.pdbx_seq_one_letter_code
_entity_poly.pdbx_strand_id
1 'polypeptide(L)'
;MAIVAGINPRDQLETMLATQMAAVHMATLTFARRLQGSETIEQQDSNGRTFNKLARTFASQVEALKRYRSKGEQRVIVERVTVERGGQAIVGNVAHGGGEVQENGR
;
A
#
# COMPACT_ATOMS: atom_id res chain seq x y z
N MET A 1 -19.47 -10.21 7.19
CA MET A 1 -19.78 -8.82 7.59
C MET A 1 -18.86 -8.29 8.70
N ALA A 2 -18.47 -9.08 9.72
CA ALA A 2 -17.58 -8.60 10.79
C ALA A 2 -16.20 -8.06 10.32
N ILE A 3 -15.53 -8.73 9.37
CA ILE A 3 -14.24 -8.26 8.81
C ILE A 3 -14.41 -6.91 8.10
N VAL A 4 -15.49 -6.75 7.33
CA VAL A 4 -15.78 -5.50 6.60
C VAL A 4 -16.12 -4.38 7.58
N ALA A 5 -16.91 -4.68 8.64
CA ALA A 5 -17.23 -3.72 9.69
C ALA A 5 -15.96 -3.22 10.42
N GLY A 6 -15.01 -4.12 10.70
CA GLY A 6 -13.73 -3.74 11.33
C GLY A 6 -12.81 -2.89 10.44
N ILE A 7 -12.93 -3.00 9.11
CA ILE A 7 -12.17 -2.15 8.17
C ILE A 7 -12.67 -0.69 8.21
N ASN A 8 -13.95 -0.48 8.57
CA ASN A 8 -14.63 0.82 8.56
C ASN A 8 -14.42 1.60 7.24
N PRO A 9 -14.99 1.13 6.11
CA PRO A 9 -14.83 1.75 4.80
C PRO A 9 -15.30 3.21 4.77
N ARG A 10 -14.52 4.10 4.17
CA ARG A 10 -14.83 5.55 4.06
C ARG A 10 -15.65 5.92 2.83
N ASP A 11 -15.65 5.06 1.81
CA ASP A 11 -16.36 5.26 0.56
C ASP A 11 -16.74 3.92 -0.11
N GLN A 12 -17.35 3.99 -1.29
CA GLN A 12 -17.77 2.83 -2.06
C GLN A 12 -16.59 1.98 -2.55
N LEU A 13 -15.45 2.59 -2.89
CA LEU A 13 -14.26 1.87 -3.35
C LEU A 13 -13.64 1.07 -2.20
N GLU A 14 -13.51 1.67 -1.02
CA GLU A 14 -13.08 0.95 0.18
C GLU A 14 -14.06 -0.18 0.54
N THR A 15 -15.36 0.01 0.34
CA THR A 15 -16.38 -1.02 0.61
C THR A 15 -16.22 -2.22 -0.32
N MET A 16 -16.01 -1.97 -1.62
CA MET A 16 -15.74 -3.02 -2.60
C MET A 16 -14.42 -3.75 -2.28
N LEU A 17 -13.37 -3.00 -1.96
CA LEU A 17 -12.07 -3.57 -1.59
C LEU A 17 -12.18 -4.42 -0.31
N ALA A 18 -12.86 -3.93 0.72
CA ALA A 18 -13.09 -4.66 1.97
C ALA A 18 -13.88 -5.96 1.73
N THR A 19 -14.90 -5.91 0.85
CA THR A 19 -15.67 -7.09 0.45
C THR A 19 -14.79 -8.11 -0.26
N GLN A 20 -13.94 -7.66 -1.19
CA GLN A 20 -12.98 -8.53 -1.88
C GLN A 20 -11.95 -9.12 -0.91
N MET A 21 -11.44 -8.34 0.04
CA MET A 21 -10.51 -8.81 1.08
C MET A 21 -11.13 -9.91 1.95
N ALA A 22 -12.40 -9.77 2.32
CA ALA A 22 -13.12 -10.81 3.06
C ALA A 22 -13.25 -12.09 2.23
N ALA A 23 -13.58 -11.99 0.94
CA ALA A 23 -13.66 -13.15 0.04
C ALA A 23 -12.30 -13.85 -0.12
N VAL A 24 -11.22 -13.09 -0.31
CA VAL A 24 -9.85 -13.63 -0.40
C VAL A 24 -9.48 -14.33 0.89
N HIS A 25 -9.76 -13.74 2.06
CA HIS A 25 -9.48 -14.36 3.34
C HIS A 25 -10.22 -15.70 3.53
N MET A 26 -11.51 -15.76 3.17
CA MET A 26 -12.28 -17.01 3.23
C MET A 26 -11.74 -18.09 2.30
N ALA A 27 -11.30 -17.70 1.09
CA ALA A 27 -10.62 -18.61 0.18
C ALA A 27 -9.29 -19.12 0.76
N THR A 28 -8.49 -18.24 1.38
CA THR A 28 -7.25 -18.61 2.07
C THR A 28 -7.51 -19.65 3.16
N LEU A 29 -8.51 -19.44 4.02
CA LEU A 29 -8.87 -20.41 5.06
C LEU A 29 -9.37 -21.74 4.48
N THR A 30 -10.09 -21.69 3.36
CA THR A 30 -10.53 -22.91 2.65
C THR A 30 -9.33 -23.72 2.15
N PHE A 31 -8.35 -23.07 1.52
CA PHE A 31 -7.16 -23.75 1.04
C PHE A 31 -6.21 -24.18 2.16
N ALA A 32 -6.16 -23.47 3.29
CA ALA A 32 -5.45 -23.92 4.48
C ALA A 32 -6.02 -25.25 5.01
N ARG A 33 -7.35 -25.37 5.09
CA ARG A 33 -8.02 -26.62 5.47
C ARG A 33 -7.76 -27.75 4.47
N ARG A 34 -7.83 -27.45 3.16
CA ARG A 34 -7.51 -28.44 2.12
C ARG A 34 -6.06 -28.92 2.20
N LEU A 35 -5.13 -28.03 2.51
CA LEU A 35 -3.72 -28.38 2.68
C LEU A 35 -3.51 -29.32 3.88
N GLN A 36 -4.22 -29.09 4.99
CA GLN A 36 -4.19 -29.99 6.15
C GLN A 36 -4.72 -31.40 5.84
N GLY A 37 -5.69 -31.50 4.91
CA GLY A 37 -6.27 -32.77 4.48
C GLY A 37 -5.65 -33.36 3.22
N SER A 38 -4.54 -32.82 2.71
CA SER A 38 -3.88 -33.36 1.51
C SER A 38 -3.19 -34.70 1.82
N GLU A 39 -3.46 -35.72 1.01
CA GLU A 39 -2.91 -37.07 1.17
C GLU A 39 -1.73 -37.33 0.20
N THR A 40 -1.61 -36.55 -0.87
CA THR A 40 -0.53 -36.68 -1.86
C THR A 40 0.31 -35.41 -1.98
N ILE A 41 1.53 -35.55 -2.49
CA ILE A 41 2.46 -34.43 -2.73
C ILE A 41 1.85 -33.46 -3.75
N GLU A 42 1.20 -33.95 -4.80
CA GLU A 42 0.56 -33.13 -5.84
C GLU A 42 -0.59 -32.29 -5.26
N GLN A 43 -1.36 -32.86 -4.33
CA GLN A 43 -2.41 -32.11 -3.61
C GLN A 43 -1.80 -31.05 -2.69
N GLN A 44 -0.75 -31.38 -1.94
CA GLN A 44 -0.02 -30.42 -1.11
C GLN A 44 0.53 -29.27 -1.94
N ASP A 45 1.17 -29.55 -3.07
CA ASP A 45 1.73 -28.56 -3.97
C ASP A 45 0.66 -27.66 -4.57
N SER A 46 -0.43 -28.25 -5.10
CA SER A 46 -1.53 -27.50 -5.71
C SER A 46 -2.23 -26.59 -4.69
N ASN A 47 -2.56 -27.14 -3.51
CA ASN A 47 -3.23 -26.40 -2.44
C ASN A 47 -2.31 -25.33 -1.86
N GLY A 48 -1.03 -25.65 -1.61
CA GLY A 48 -0.03 -24.75 -1.07
C GLY A 48 0.28 -23.58 -2.02
N ARG A 49 0.38 -23.84 -3.32
CA ARG A 49 0.53 -22.78 -4.35
C ARG A 49 -0.65 -21.81 -4.34
N THR A 50 -1.88 -22.34 -4.24
CA THR A 50 -3.09 -21.51 -4.23
C THR A 50 -3.21 -20.71 -2.94
N PHE A 51 -2.97 -21.34 -1.78
CA PHE A 51 -2.90 -20.67 -0.49
C PHE A 51 -1.91 -19.49 -0.52
N ASN A 52 -0.68 -19.74 -0.98
CA ASN A 52 0.37 -18.72 -1.05
C ASN A 52 0.00 -17.55 -1.98
N LYS A 53 -0.67 -17.82 -3.11
CA LYS A 53 -1.17 -16.77 -4.00
C LYS A 53 -2.22 -15.90 -3.30
N LEU A 54 -3.20 -16.51 -2.64
CA LEU A 54 -4.26 -15.78 -1.93
C LEU A 54 -3.71 -14.97 -0.75
N ALA A 55 -2.77 -15.52 0.02
CA ALA A 55 -2.10 -14.82 1.11
C ALA A 55 -1.34 -13.57 0.63
N ARG A 56 -0.61 -13.68 -0.48
CA ARG A 56 0.05 -12.52 -1.10
C ARG A 56 -0.94 -11.49 -1.63
N THR A 57 -2.03 -11.93 -2.26
CA THR A 57 -3.11 -11.03 -2.70
C THR A 57 -3.69 -10.25 -1.52
N PHE A 58 -3.97 -10.91 -0.40
CA PHE A 58 -4.48 -10.26 0.80
C PHE A 58 -3.52 -9.19 1.32
N ALA A 59 -2.22 -9.49 1.40
CA ALA A 59 -1.21 -8.51 1.79
C ALA A 59 -1.17 -7.29 0.84
N SER A 60 -1.22 -7.53 -0.47
CA SER A 60 -1.30 -6.45 -1.47
C SER A 60 -2.56 -5.60 -1.33
N GLN A 61 -3.70 -6.19 -0.99
CA GLN A 61 -4.94 -5.44 -0.73
C GLN A 61 -4.84 -4.57 0.54
N VAL A 62 -4.18 -5.06 1.59
CA VAL A 62 -3.91 -4.27 2.80
C VAL A 62 -3.06 -3.05 2.47
N GLU A 63 -1.99 -3.21 1.71
CA GLU A 63 -1.12 -2.09 1.29
C GLU A 63 -1.84 -1.13 0.34
N ALA A 64 -2.69 -1.64 -0.56
CA ALA A 64 -3.53 -0.81 -1.43
C ALA A 64 -4.51 0.04 -0.61
N LEU A 65 -5.16 -0.53 0.41
CA LEU A 65 -6.07 0.19 1.29
C LEU A 65 -5.33 1.26 2.10
N LYS A 66 -4.18 0.94 2.68
CA LYS A 66 -3.33 1.92 3.39
C LYS A 66 -2.97 3.09 2.47
N ARG A 67 -2.45 2.79 1.27
CA ARG A 67 -2.08 3.82 0.30
C ARG A 67 -3.27 4.67 -0.15
N TYR A 68 -4.43 4.05 -0.36
CA TYR A 68 -5.65 4.77 -0.74
C TYR A 68 -6.07 5.76 0.35
N ARG A 69 -5.97 5.37 1.63
CA ARG A 69 -6.25 6.23 2.78
C ARG A 69 -5.23 7.35 2.99
N SER A 70 -3.96 7.09 2.70
CA SER A 70 -2.88 8.08 2.84
C SER A 70 -2.87 9.13 1.73
N LYS A 71 -3.50 8.88 0.57
CA LYS A 71 -3.58 9.86 -0.54
C LYS A 71 -4.39 11.12 -0.18
N GLY A 72 -5.17 11.12 0.91
CA GLY A 72 -5.83 12.31 1.43
C GLY A 72 -4.88 13.31 2.12
N GLU A 73 -3.63 12.94 2.39
CA GLU A 73 -2.65 13.78 3.12
C GLU A 73 -1.75 14.63 2.21
N GLN A 74 -1.86 14.53 0.88
CA GLN A 74 -1.09 15.38 -0.02
C GLN A 74 -1.72 16.79 -0.09
N ARG A 75 -1.68 17.52 1.03
CA ARG A 75 -2.02 18.95 1.11
C ARG A 75 -0.96 19.73 0.34
N VAL A 76 -1.25 20.08 -0.91
CA VAL A 76 -0.52 21.15 -1.61
C VAL A 76 -0.97 22.46 -0.97
N ILE A 77 -0.20 22.95 0.00
CA ILE A 77 -0.38 24.31 0.53
C ILE A 77 0.16 25.26 -0.54
N VAL A 78 -0.74 25.86 -1.32
CA VAL A 78 -0.37 26.93 -2.25
C VAL A 78 -0.23 28.21 -1.44
N GLU A 79 0.95 28.44 -0.87
CA GLU A 79 1.32 29.77 -0.40
C GLU A 79 1.60 30.63 -1.65
N ARG A 80 0.77 31.64 -1.88
CA ARG A 80 0.99 32.60 -2.97
C ARG A 80 2.25 33.40 -2.65
N VAL A 81 3.39 32.96 -3.18
CA VAL A 81 4.63 33.75 -3.16
C VAL A 81 4.55 34.76 -4.30
N THR A 82 4.47 36.04 -3.97
CA THR A 82 4.64 37.12 -4.96
C THR A 82 6.11 37.12 -5.37
N VAL A 83 6.38 36.69 -6.60
CA VAL A 83 7.72 36.69 -7.16
C VAL A 83 7.98 38.09 -7.74
N GLU A 84 8.66 38.94 -6.97
CA GLU A 84 9.27 40.16 -7.49
C GLU A 84 10.31 39.81 -8.57
N ARG A 85 10.53 40.71 -9.55
CA ARG A 85 11.43 40.47 -10.69
C ARG A 85 12.81 40.02 -10.22
N GLY A 86 13.09 38.72 -10.32
CA GLY A 86 14.36 38.10 -9.92
C GLY A 86 14.26 36.86 -9.03
N GLY A 87 13.09 36.52 -8.48
CA GLY A 87 12.92 35.30 -7.68
C GLY A 87 12.72 34.03 -8.54
N GLN A 88 13.53 32.99 -8.34
CA GLN A 88 13.39 31.71 -9.04
C GLN A 88 12.72 30.70 -8.09
N ALA A 89 11.50 30.27 -8.40
CA ALA A 89 10.81 29.22 -7.65
C ALA A 89 11.20 27.85 -8.24
N ILE A 90 11.85 27.01 -7.45
CA ILE A 90 12.17 25.62 -7.81
C ILE A 90 10.98 24.75 -7.40
N VAL A 91 10.41 24.01 -8.36
CA VAL A 91 9.42 22.95 -8.08
C VAL A 91 10.09 21.61 -8.35
N GLY A 92 10.44 20.87 -7.30
CA GLY A 92 11.11 19.58 -7.40
C GLY A 92 11.45 18.99 -6.03
N ASN A 93 11.66 17.67 -5.98
CA ASN A 93 12.02 16.95 -4.76
C ASN A 93 13.47 17.29 -4.37
N VAL A 94 13.67 18.23 -3.44
CA VAL A 94 15.01 18.68 -3.04
C VAL A 94 15.62 17.67 -2.06
N ALA A 95 16.52 16.83 -2.54
CA ALA A 95 17.42 16.07 -1.68
C ALA A 95 18.54 17.02 -1.17
N HIS A 96 18.52 17.36 0.11
CA HIS A 96 19.62 18.10 0.76
C HIS A 96 20.80 17.15 0.97
N GLY A 97 21.80 17.21 0.11
CA GLY A 97 23.15 16.77 0.42
C GLY A 97 23.96 17.97 0.91
N GLY A 98 24.14 18.09 2.23
CA GLY A 98 25.23 18.89 2.80
C GLY A 98 26.57 18.32 2.29
N GLY A 99 27.62 19.06 2.01
CA GLY A 99 28.05 20.35 2.53
C GLY A 99 29.54 20.17 2.81
N GLU A 100 30.40 20.97 2.18
CA GLU A 100 31.76 21.21 2.68
C GLU A 100 32.25 22.54 2.08
N VAL A 101 32.73 23.40 2.98
CA VAL A 101 33.07 24.81 2.78
C VAL A 101 34.57 24.99 3.03
N GLN A 102 35.21 25.74 2.12
CA GLN A 102 36.50 26.46 2.22
C GLN A 102 37.77 25.59 2.42
N GLU A 103 38.95 25.93 1.89
CA GLU A 103 39.58 27.25 1.81
C GLU A 103 40.73 27.19 0.78
N ASN A 104 40.86 28.16 -0.13
CA ASN A 104 42.12 28.38 -0.86
C ASN A 104 42.49 29.86 -0.72
N GLY A 105 43.65 30.11 -0.11
CA GLY A 105 44.14 31.45 0.16
C GLY A 105 45.65 31.51 0.34
N ARG A 106 46.39 31.61 -0.78
CA ARG A 106 47.50 32.54 -1.11
C ARG A 106 48.48 31.90 -2.08
#